data_AF-A0A1W1BJP9-F1
#
_entry.id   AF-A0A1W1BJP9-F1
#
_cell.length_a   1.000
_cell.length_b   1.000
_cell.length_c   1.000
_cell.angle_alpha   90.00
_cell.angle_beta   90.00
_cell.angle_gamma   90.00
#
_symmetry.space_group_name_H-M   'P 1'
#
loop_
_entity.id
_entity.type
_entity.pdbx_description
1 polymer ?
#
loop_
_entity_poly.entity_id
_entity_poly.type
_entity_poly.pdbx_seq_one_letter_code
_entity_poly.pdbx_strand_id
1 'polypeptide(L)' 'MTNTIEILQTEIQNYSGLTKSEKNFGLSHLKEWVPENGSLDTLISKYSEKSLDIKPFLQQIELLK' A
#
# COMPACT_ATOMS: atom_id res chain seq x y z
N MET A 1 -4.42 -11.22 15.02
CA MET A 1 -3.20 -10.62 14.43
C MET A 1 -3.68 -9.67 13.36
N THR A 2 -3.39 -8.39 13.49
CA THR A 2 -3.91 -7.37 12.58
C THR A 2 -3.25 -7.56 11.22
N ASN A 3 -4.02 -7.98 10.21
CA ASN A 3 -3.47 -8.20 8.88
C ASN A 3 -3.10 -6.84 8.27
N THR A 4 -1.83 -6.63 7.96
CA THR A 4 -1.33 -5.45 7.24
C THR A 4 -2.17 -5.12 6.00
N ILE A 5 -2.68 -6.15 5.33
CA ILE A 5 -3.59 -6.04 4.19
C ILE A 5 -4.91 -5.34 4.55
N GLU A 6 -5.53 -5.66 5.69
CA GLU A 6 -6.80 -5.04 6.12
C GLU A 6 -6.61 -3.55 6.46
N ILE A 7 -5.48 -3.20 7.08
CA ILE A 7 -5.12 -1.80 7.35
C ILE A 7 -4.94 -1.06 6.01
N LEU A 8 -4.14 -1.61 5.09
CA LEU A 8 -3.93 -1.03 3.77
C LEU A 8 -5.25 -0.85 3.02
N GLN A 9 -6.15 -1.84 3.07
CA GLN A 9 -7.45 -1.76 2.39
C GLN A 9 -8.34 -0.64 2.92
N THR A 10 -8.37 -0.46 4.24
CA THR A 10 -9.18 0.57 4.88
C THR A 10 -8.59 1.96 4.64
N GLU A 11 -7.30 2.12 4.92
CA GLU A 11 -6.67 3.44 4.96
C GLU A 11 -6.38 4.00 3.57
N ILE A 12 -6.08 3.16 2.58
CA ILE A 12 -5.79 3.64 1.22
C ILE A 12 -7.00 4.33 0.57
N GLN A 13 -8.22 3.96 0.98
CA GLN A 13 -9.44 4.64 0.53
C GLN A 13 -9.46 6.10 0.99
N ASN A 14 -8.99 6.36 2.21
CA ASN A 14 -8.95 7.69 2.83
C ASN A 14 -7.75 8.53 2.39
N TYR A 15 -6.71 7.93 1.81
CA TYR A 15 -5.51 8.65 1.37
C TYR A 15 -5.78 9.54 0.15
N SER A 16 -5.57 10.85 0.26
CA SER A 16 -5.82 11.80 -0.83
C SER A 16 -4.69 11.92 -1.84
N GLY A 17 -3.49 11.41 -1.52
CA GLY A 17 -2.31 11.49 -2.40
C GLY A 17 -2.27 10.46 -3.54
N LEU A 18 -3.30 9.61 -3.67
CA LEU A 18 -3.49 8.69 -4.79
C LEU A 18 -4.86 8.90 -5.42
N THR A 19 -4.93 8.80 -6.74
CA THR A 19 -6.17 8.71 -7.51
C THR A 19 -6.84 7.35 -7.30
N LYS A 20 -8.14 7.28 -7.63
CA LYS A 20 -8.93 6.03 -7.52
C LYS A 20 -8.30 4.86 -8.29
N SER A 21 -7.73 5.12 -9.46
CA SER A 21 -7.08 4.10 -10.29
C SER A 21 -5.81 3.56 -9.64
N GLU A 22 -5.01 4.44 -9.04
CA GLU A 22 -3.76 4.06 -8.37
C GLU A 22 -4.03 3.32 -7.05
N LYS A 23 -5.09 3.70 -6.33
CA LYS A 23 -5.58 2.94 -5.16
C LYS A 23 -5.99 1.53 -5.57
N ASN A 24 -6.82 1.39 -6.60
CA ASN A 24 -7.26 0.09 -7.10
C ASN A 24 -6.10 -0.77 -7.58
N PHE A 25 -5.10 -0.18 -8.22
CA PHE A 25 -3.90 -0.89 -8.69
C PHE A 25 -3.20 -1.63 -7.54
N GLY A 26 -2.92 -0.97 -6.41
CA GLY A 26 -2.31 -1.65 -5.26
C GLY A 26 -3.25 -2.63 -4.60
N LEU A 27 -4.50 -2.22 -4.37
CA LEU A 27 -5.53 -3.03 -3.71
C LEU A 27 -5.74 -4.40 -4.36
N SER A 28 -5.75 -4.45 -5.69
CA SER A 28 -5.93 -5.69 -6.45
C SER A 28 -4.77 -6.68 -6.28
N HIS A 29 -3.58 -6.22 -5.89
CA HIS A 29 -2.39 -7.05 -5.76
C HIS A 29 -1.84 -7.15 -4.32
N LEU A 30 -2.52 -6.60 -3.32
CA LEU A 30 -2.03 -6.61 -1.93
C LEU A 30 -1.70 -8.00 -1.40
N LYS A 31 -2.52 -9.02 -1.73
CA LYS A 31 -2.27 -10.41 -1.30
C LYS A 31 -1.03 -11.03 -1.93
N GLU A 32 -0.60 -10.53 -3.09
CA GLU A 32 0.58 -11.00 -3.81
C GLU A 32 1.83 -10.23 -3.39
N TRP A 33 1.70 -8.93 -3.12
CA TRP A 33 2.84 -8.05 -2.85
C TRP A 33 3.13 -7.88 -1.36
N VAL A 34 2.19 -8.17 -0.47
CA VAL A 34 2.39 -8.12 0.98
C VAL A 34 2.43 -9.56 1.50
N PRO A 35 3.62 -10.12 1.77
CA PRO A 35 3.74 -11.46 2.32
C PRO A 35 3.20 -11.50 3.76
N GLU A 36 3.00 -12.70 4.31
CA GLU A 36 2.52 -12.88 5.69
C GLU A 36 3.45 -12.27 6.76
N ASN A 37 4.69 -11.97 6.40
CA ASN A 37 5.64 -11.24 7.24
C ASN A 37 5.37 -9.73 7.33
N GLY A 38 4.43 -9.21 6.53
CA GLY A 38 4.07 -7.79 6.48
C GLY A 38 5.06 -6.89 5.76
N SER A 39 6.01 -7.44 4.97
CA SER A 39 6.95 -6.63 4.18
C SER A 39 6.21 -5.82 3.09
N LEU A 40 6.62 -4.55 2.94
CA LEU A 40 6.03 -3.59 2.02
C LEU A 40 6.97 -3.24 0.86
N ASP A 41 8.18 -3.82 0.82
CA ASP A 41 9.19 -3.53 -0.19
C ASP A 41 8.67 -3.80 -1.60
N THR A 42 7.98 -4.91 -1.81
CA THR A 42 7.37 -5.25 -3.11
C THR A 42 6.27 -4.26 -3.48
N LEU A 43 5.43 -3.87 -2.52
CA LEU A 43 4.39 -2.85 -2.74
C LEU A 43 5.01 -1.52 -3.18
N ILE A 44 6.03 -1.05 -2.46
CA ILE A 44 6.76 0.19 -2.77
C ILE A 44 7.39 0.10 -4.15
N SER A 45 8.06 -1.02 -4.47
CA SER A 45 8.68 -1.25 -5.77
C SER A 45 7.65 -1.19 -6.91
N LYS A 46 6.50 -1.86 -6.76
CA LYS A 46 5.43 -1.92 -7.77
C LYS A 46 4.78 -0.56 -8.03
N TYR A 47 4.62 0.27 -7.00
CA TYR A 47 4.19 1.65 -7.17
C TYR A 47 5.28 2.49 -7.85
N SER A 48 6.54 2.33 -7.46
CA SER A 48 7.67 3.03 -8.08
C SER A 48 7.83 2.69 -9.57
N GLU A 49 7.55 1.45 -9.99
CA GLU A 49 7.51 1.04 -11.41
C GLU A 49 6.46 1.82 -12.22
N LYS A 50 5.40 2.31 -11.57
CA LYS A 50 4.38 3.18 -12.16
C LYS A 50 4.69 4.67 -12.02
N SER A 51 5.90 5.03 -11.56
CA SER A 51 6.26 6.41 -11.20
C SER A 51 5.38 6.99 -10.08
N LEU A 52 4.91 6.14 -9.17
CA LEU A 52 4.09 6.52 -8.02
C LEU A 52 4.86 6.32 -6.72
N ASP A 53 4.71 7.26 -5.79
CA ASP A 53 5.34 7.16 -4.48
C ASP A 53 4.28 6.85 -3.41
N ILE A 54 4.25 5.59 -2.97
CA ILE A 54 3.32 5.13 -1.92
C ILE A 54 3.88 5.27 -0.50
N LYS A 55 5.18 5.58 -0.37
CA LYS A 55 5.84 5.78 0.93
C LYS A 55 5.13 6.79 1.85
N PRO A 56 4.62 7.94 1.37
CA PRO A 56 4.00 8.92 2.26
C PRO A 56 2.68 8.40 2.83
N PHE A 57 1.96 7.59 2.06
CA PHE A 57 0.79 6.85 2.56
C PHE A 57 1.20 5.86 3.65
N LEU A 58 2.22 5.03 3.40
CA LEU A 58 2.68 4.03 4.37
C LEU A 58 3.21 4.67 5.67
N GLN A 59 3.83 5.84 5.58
CA GLN A 59 4.25 6.63 6.74
C GLN A 59 3.04 7.21 7.50
N GLN A 60 2.01 7.69 6.81
CA GLN A 60 0.80 8.24 7.42
C GLN A 60 0.07 7.21 8.29
N ILE A 61 0.10 5.94 7.89
CA ILE A 61 -0.56 4.83 8.61
C ILE A 61 0.41 4.05 9.51
N GLU A 62 1.60 4.62 9.77
CA GLU A 62 2.63 4.08 10.66
C GLU A 62 3.14 2.66 10.27
N LEU A 63 2.94 2.26 9.01
CA LEU A 63 3.44 0.99 8.47
C LEU A 63 4.88 1.08 7.94
N LEU A 64 5.36 2.28 7.65
CA LEU A 64 6.74 2.57 7.24
C LEU A 64 7.29 3.68 8.15
N LYS A 65 8.44 3.43 8.78
CA LYS A 65 9.14 4.42 9.62
C LYS A 65 10.18 5.19 8.81
#